data_AF-A0A1B6EDS8-F1
#
_entry.id   AF-A0A1B6EDS8-F1
#
_cell.length_a   1.000
_cell.length_b   1.000
_cell.length_c   1.000
_cell.angle_alpha   90.00
_cell.angle_beta   90.00
_cell.angle_gamma   90.00
#
_symmetry.space_group_name_H-M   'P 1'
#
loop_
_entity.id
_entity.type
_entity.pdbx_description
1 polymer ?
#
loop_
_entity_poly.entity_id
_entity_poly.type
_entity_poly.pdbx_seq_one_letter_code
_entity_poly.pdbx_strand_id
1 'polypeptide(L)'
;EHGMKKPSFLGGPCHPWQFIEEAATREVERDFSSVYSRLVLCKTYRLDEDGKVLTPEELLYRCVQAVNLTHDNAHVQMDVKLRSLICLGLNEQVLHLWLEVICSCIEVVHKWYYPWSFIYSPGWVQIKCELRILSQFAFNLNPDWELPPKKTTFPTIKRWCT
;
A
#
# COMPACT_ATOMS: atom_id res chain seq x y z
N GLU A 1 -9.13 3.00 -11.58
CA GLU A 1 -9.36 2.52 -12.97
C GLU A 1 -9.99 3.54 -13.91
N HIS A 2 -11.04 4.27 -13.49
CA HIS A 2 -11.72 5.25 -14.35
C HIS A 2 -10.76 6.33 -14.89
N GLY A 3 -10.47 6.26 -16.19
CA GLY A 3 -9.56 7.17 -16.87
C GLY A 3 -8.06 6.91 -16.67
N MET A 4 -7.68 5.72 -16.19
CA MET A 4 -6.29 5.27 -16.25
C MET A 4 -5.85 5.11 -17.70
N LYS A 5 -4.65 5.60 -18.01
CA LYS A 5 -4.01 5.44 -19.30
C LYS A 5 -3.63 3.98 -19.50
N LYS A 6 -3.95 3.41 -20.66
CA LYS A 6 -3.49 2.06 -20.99
C LYS A 6 -1.97 2.09 -21.21
N PRO A 7 -1.25 0.98 -20.95
CA PRO A 7 0.15 0.91 -21.30
C PRO A 7 0.29 1.10 -22.81
N SER A 8 1.32 1.83 -23.23
CA SER A 8 1.73 1.86 -24.64
C SER A 8 2.03 0.44 -25.12
N PHE A 9 2.15 0.21 -26.43
CA PHE A 9 2.34 -1.13 -27.04
C PHE A 9 3.51 -1.97 -26.47
N LEU A 10 4.48 -1.35 -25.78
CA LEU A 10 5.60 -1.99 -25.06
C LEU A 10 5.52 -1.86 -23.52
N GLY A 11 4.44 -1.29 -23.00
CA GLY A 11 4.24 -1.00 -21.58
C GLY A 11 3.80 -2.25 -20.82
N GLY A 12 4.36 -2.42 -19.62
CA GLY A 12 3.94 -3.45 -18.67
C GLY A 12 2.48 -3.30 -18.22
N PRO A 13 2.01 -4.13 -17.26
CA PRO A 13 0.64 -4.03 -16.78
C PRO A 13 0.32 -2.60 -16.33
N CYS A 14 -0.93 -2.18 -16.56
CA CYS A 14 -1.47 -0.94 -16.00
C CYS A 14 -2.55 -1.32 -15.00
N HIS A 15 -2.24 -1.16 -13.72
CA HIS A 15 -3.12 -1.52 -12.62
C HIS A 15 -3.09 -0.43 -11.54
N PRO A 16 -4.21 -0.13 -10.85
CA PRO A 16 -4.25 0.85 -9.76
C PRO A 16 -3.16 0.64 -8.69
N TRP A 17 -2.80 -0.61 -8.42
CA TRP A 17 -1.70 -0.96 -7.51
C TRP A 17 -0.37 -0.30 -7.87
N GLN A 18 0.02 -0.34 -9.15
CA GLN A 18 1.30 0.22 -9.59
C GLN A 18 1.29 1.75 -9.53
N PHE A 19 0.14 2.38 -9.80
CA PHE A 19 -0.04 3.81 -9.57
C PHE A 19 0.18 4.16 -8.09
N ILE A 20 -0.43 3.40 -7.17
CA ILE A 20 -0.28 3.61 -5.72
C ILE A 20 1.17 3.39 -5.28
N GLU A 21 1.83 2.35 -5.78
CA GLU A 21 3.23 2.05 -5.50
C GLU A 21 4.15 3.19 -5.93
N GLU A 22 3.95 3.72 -7.13
CA GLU A 22 4.72 4.86 -7.62
C GLU A 22 4.44 6.14 -6.81
N ALA A 23 3.17 6.43 -6.51
CA ALA A 23 2.79 7.60 -5.71
C ALA A 23 3.36 7.54 -4.29
N ALA A 24 3.24 6.39 -3.62
CA ALA A 24 3.76 6.17 -2.28
C ALA A 24 5.29 6.29 -2.23
N THR A 25 5.98 5.81 -3.27
CA THR A 25 7.43 6.00 -3.40
C THR A 25 7.74 7.48 -3.58
N ARG A 26 7.15 8.14 -4.58
CA ARG A 26 7.42 9.54 -4.93
C ARG A 26 7.25 10.52 -3.77
N GLU A 27 6.23 10.34 -2.93
CA GLU A 27 5.99 11.24 -1.78
C GLU A 27 7.04 11.09 -0.69
N VAL A 28 7.60 9.90 -0.48
CA VAL A 28 8.72 9.69 0.48
C VAL A 28 10.06 10.14 -0.11
N GLU A 29 10.23 10.07 -1.44
CA GLU A 29 11.43 10.54 -2.13
C GLU A 29 11.61 12.06 -2.05
N ARG A 30 10.54 12.84 -1.84
CA ARG A 30 10.65 14.30 -1.66
C ARG A 30 11.49 14.70 -0.45
N ASP A 31 11.64 13.82 0.55
CA ASP A 31 12.47 13.98 1.75
C ASP A 31 13.58 12.91 1.87
N PHE A 32 14.08 12.45 0.71
CA PHE A 32 14.88 11.23 0.46
C PHE A 32 15.97 10.90 1.50
N SER A 33 16.81 11.86 1.88
CA SER A 33 18.01 11.59 2.69
C SER A 33 17.67 11.14 4.12
N SER A 34 16.66 11.76 4.73
CA SER A 34 16.32 11.55 6.14
C SER A 34 15.31 10.42 6.32
N VAL A 35 14.34 10.28 5.42
CA VAL A 35 13.21 9.34 5.60
C VAL A 35 13.56 7.92 5.14
N TYR A 36 14.10 7.76 3.93
CA TYR A 36 14.48 6.45 3.39
C TYR A 36 15.53 5.76 4.26
N SER A 37 16.61 6.49 4.61
CA SER A 37 17.65 5.99 5.51
C SER A 37 17.06 5.51 6.83
N ARG A 38 16.15 6.28 7.44
CA ARG A 38 15.55 5.95 8.73
C ARG A 38 14.65 4.72 8.64
N LEU A 39 13.73 4.66 7.68
CA LEU A 39 12.80 3.53 7.52
C LEU A 39 13.54 2.22 7.20
N VAL A 40 14.54 2.28 6.31
CA VAL A 40 15.36 1.10 5.95
C VAL A 40 16.22 0.66 7.14
N LEU A 41 16.82 1.60 7.88
CA LEU A 41 17.61 1.29 9.07
C LEU A 41 16.72 0.70 10.18
N CYS A 42 15.57 1.31 10.50
CA CYS A 42 14.65 0.77 11.51
C CYS A 42 14.21 -0.66 11.18
N LYS A 43 13.90 -0.94 9.91
CA LYS A 43 13.56 -2.29 9.43
C LYS A 43 14.74 -3.27 9.50
N THR A 44 15.95 -2.83 9.14
CA THR A 44 17.17 -3.67 9.15
C THR A 44 17.61 -4.01 10.57
N TYR A 45 17.52 -3.05 11.50
CA TYR A 45 17.98 -3.19 12.88
C TYR A 45 16.88 -3.61 13.87
N ARG A 46 15.64 -3.83 13.39
CA ARG A 46 14.48 -4.20 14.21
C ARG A 46 14.27 -3.23 15.39
N LEU A 47 14.46 -1.93 15.14
CA LEU A 47 14.23 -0.90 16.16
C LEU A 47 12.72 -0.88 16.48
N ASP A 48 12.37 -0.96 17.76
CA ASP A 48 10.98 -0.85 18.22
C ASP A 48 10.44 0.53 17.82
N GLU A 49 9.54 0.56 16.83
CA GLU A 49 8.96 1.79 16.27
C GLU A 49 7.77 2.32 17.08
N ASP A 50 7.41 1.66 18.19
CA ASP A 50 6.18 1.90 18.97
C ASP A 50 6.05 3.31 19.58
N GLY A 51 7.10 4.12 19.55
CA GLY A 51 7.10 5.50 20.07
C GLY A 51 7.02 6.61 19.01
N LYS A 52 7.24 6.31 17.71
CA LYS A 52 7.30 7.34 16.68
C LYS A 52 6.04 7.34 15.83
N VAL A 53 5.29 8.44 15.90
CA VAL A 53 4.16 8.68 14.98
C VAL A 53 4.72 8.92 13.58
N LEU A 54 4.51 7.95 12.68
CA LEU A 54 4.83 8.08 11.26
C LEU A 54 3.85 9.07 10.60
N THR A 55 4.33 9.81 9.60
CA THR A 55 3.41 10.60 8.76
C THR A 55 2.55 9.65 7.89
N PRO A 56 1.38 10.11 7.38
CA PRO A 56 0.56 9.30 6.49
C PRO A 56 1.32 8.78 5.25
N GLU A 57 2.26 9.56 4.72
CA GLU A 57 3.13 9.21 3.60
C GLU A 57 4.12 8.10 3.98
N GLU A 58 4.82 8.25 5.11
CA GLU A 58 5.76 7.24 5.63
C GLU A 58 5.04 5.92 5.92
N LEU A 59 3.85 5.99 6.52
CA LEU A 59 3.04 4.82 6.85
C LEU A 59 2.49 4.15 5.58
N LEU A 60 2.00 4.92 4.60
CA LEU A 60 1.55 4.40 3.30
C LEU A 60 2.67 3.64 2.60
N TYR A 61 3.86 4.25 2.51
CA TYR A 61 5.03 3.60 1.90
C TYR A 61 5.38 2.30 2.61
N ARG A 62 5.45 2.32 3.95
CA ARG A 62 5.72 1.12 4.75
C ARG A 62 4.70 0.00 4.49
N CYS A 63 3.41 0.33 4.46
CA CYS A 63 2.35 -0.64 4.20
C CYS A 63 2.42 -1.21 2.77
N VAL A 64 2.67 -0.38 1.75
CA VAL A 64 2.86 -0.85 0.36
C VAL A 64 4.04 -1.81 0.26
N GLN A 65 5.19 -1.48 0.87
CA GLN A 65 6.35 -2.36 0.89
C GLN A 65 6.09 -3.68 1.64
N ALA A 66 5.33 -3.64 2.74
CA ALA A 66 4.95 -4.83 3.48
C ALA A 66 4.03 -5.74 2.64
N VAL A 67 3.01 -5.17 1.99
CA VAL A 67 2.09 -5.91 1.11
C VAL A 67 2.85 -6.52 -0.05
N ASN A 68 3.72 -5.77 -0.74
CA ASN A 68 4.55 -6.31 -1.81
C ASN A 68 5.37 -7.51 -1.33
N LEU A 69 6.08 -7.36 -0.20
CA LEU A 69 6.88 -8.45 0.35
C LEU A 69 6.06 -9.72 0.63
N THR A 70 4.89 -9.61 1.28
CA THR A 70 4.10 -10.79 1.64
C THR A 70 3.36 -11.38 0.44
N HIS A 71 2.83 -10.53 -0.44
CA HIS A 71 1.95 -10.93 -1.54
C HIS A 71 2.74 -11.41 -2.77
N ASP A 72 3.91 -10.82 -3.06
CA ASP A 72 4.77 -11.31 -4.14
C ASP A 72 5.33 -12.70 -3.83
N ASN A 73 5.71 -12.94 -2.57
CA ASN A 73 6.11 -14.27 -2.10
C ASN A 73 4.99 -15.32 -2.23
N ALA A 74 3.74 -14.87 -2.21
CA ALA A 74 2.57 -15.72 -2.41
C ALA A 74 2.08 -15.79 -3.86
N HIS A 75 2.73 -15.06 -4.78
CA HIS A 75 2.37 -14.95 -6.19
C HIS A 75 0.90 -14.57 -6.44
N VAL A 76 0.33 -13.71 -5.59
CA VAL A 76 -1.07 -13.27 -5.73
C VAL A 76 -1.22 -12.07 -6.66
N GLN A 77 -2.43 -11.85 -7.15
CA GLN A 77 -2.74 -10.76 -8.08
C GLN A 77 -2.70 -9.38 -7.42
N MET A 78 -2.52 -8.34 -8.23
CA MET A 78 -2.47 -6.95 -7.76
C MET A 78 -3.78 -6.49 -7.11
N ASP A 79 -4.93 -7.04 -7.50
CA ASP A 79 -6.22 -6.79 -6.85
C ASP A 79 -6.24 -7.27 -5.39
N VAL A 80 -5.54 -8.37 -5.10
CA VAL A 80 -5.39 -8.88 -3.73
C VAL A 80 -4.57 -7.88 -2.92
N LYS A 81 -3.42 -7.43 -3.47
CA LYS A 81 -2.58 -6.40 -2.84
C LYS A 81 -3.37 -5.13 -2.51
N LEU A 82 -4.18 -4.65 -3.46
CA LEU A 82 -5.00 -3.45 -3.29
C LEU A 82 -5.98 -3.61 -2.12
N ARG A 83 -6.67 -4.75 -2.03
CA ARG A 83 -7.64 -5.00 -0.95
C ARG A 83 -6.98 -5.17 0.41
N SER A 84 -5.81 -5.80 0.46
CA SER A 84 -4.99 -5.90 1.67
C SER A 84 -4.53 -4.53 2.16
N LEU A 85 -4.14 -3.63 1.24
CA LEU A 85 -3.81 -2.26 1.59
C LEU A 85 -5.03 -1.49 2.14
N ILE A 86 -6.22 -1.68 1.55
CA ILE A 86 -7.45 -1.08 2.09
C ILE A 86 -7.71 -1.58 3.52
N CYS A 87 -7.52 -2.87 3.79
CA CYS A 87 -7.65 -3.42 5.15
C CYS A 87 -6.70 -2.75 6.14
N LEU A 88 -5.43 -2.56 5.75
CA LEU A 88 -4.45 -1.86 6.57
C LEU A 88 -4.87 -0.40 6.84
N GLY A 89 -5.29 0.33 5.81
CA GLY A 89 -5.71 1.72 5.95
C GLY A 89 -6.96 1.91 6.81
N LEU A 90 -7.86 0.93 6.82
CA LEU A 90 -9.03 0.89 7.71
C LEU A 90 -8.64 0.59 9.15
N ASN A 91 -7.78 -0.41 9.38
CA ASN A 91 -7.29 -0.77 10.71
C ASN A 91 -6.55 0.41 11.38
N GLU A 92 -5.74 1.12 10.61
CA GLU A 92 -5.00 2.31 11.07
C GLU A 92 -5.85 3.60 11.05
N GLN A 93 -7.11 3.55 10.59
CA GLN A 93 -8.04 4.69 10.50
C GLN A 93 -7.54 5.86 9.61
N VAL A 94 -6.56 5.62 8.74
CA VAL A 94 -5.91 6.63 7.89
C VAL A 94 -6.24 6.52 6.39
N LEU A 95 -7.17 5.63 6.00
CA LEU A 95 -7.50 5.39 4.58
C LEU A 95 -7.82 6.69 3.79
N HIS A 96 -8.51 7.64 4.43
CA HIS A 96 -8.82 8.95 3.85
C HIS A 96 -7.57 9.81 3.64
N LEU A 97 -6.58 9.74 4.54
CA LEU A 97 -5.30 10.44 4.40
C LEU A 97 -4.48 9.82 3.27
N TRP A 98 -4.47 8.50 3.14
CA TRP A 98 -3.79 7.84 2.02
C TRP A 98 -4.38 8.20 0.66
N LEU A 99 -5.71 8.34 0.56
CA LEU A 99 -6.35 8.84 -0.66
C LEU A 99 -5.86 10.26 -1.02
N GLU A 100 -5.71 11.13 -0.01
CA GLU A 100 -5.18 12.47 -0.19
C GLU A 100 -3.72 12.45 -0.68
N VAL A 101 -2.87 11.64 -0.05
CA VAL A 101 -1.45 11.49 -0.44
C VAL A 101 -1.34 11.09 -1.91
N ILE A 102 -2.05 10.03 -2.34
CA ILE A 102 -1.94 9.54 -3.73
C ILE A 102 -2.56 10.51 -4.75
N CYS A 103 -3.65 11.21 -4.42
CA CYS A 103 -4.30 12.14 -5.35
C CYS A 103 -3.58 13.50 -5.43
N SER A 104 -2.87 13.88 -4.37
CA SER A 104 -2.08 15.12 -4.32
C SER A 104 -0.74 14.99 -5.06
N CYS A 105 -0.33 13.76 -5.40
CA CYS A 105 0.85 13.49 -6.20
C CYS A 105 0.59 13.79 -7.69
N ILE A 106 0.46 15.08 -8.03
CA ILE A 106 0.02 15.54 -9.36
C ILE A 106 0.90 15.00 -10.50
N GLU A 107 2.21 14.91 -10.29
CA GLU A 107 3.14 14.36 -11.29
C GLU A 107 2.78 12.91 -11.66
N VAL A 108 2.52 12.08 -10.65
CA VAL A 108 2.16 10.67 -10.85
C VAL A 108 0.73 10.55 -11.37
N VAL A 109 -0.22 11.36 -10.87
CA VAL A 109 -1.59 11.41 -11.42
C VAL A 109 -1.57 11.76 -12.91
N HIS A 110 -0.83 12.79 -13.32
CA HIS A 110 -0.70 13.19 -14.71
C HIS A 110 -0.04 12.10 -15.57
N LYS A 111 0.90 11.35 -15.01
CA LYS A 111 1.53 10.21 -15.69
C LYS A 111 0.52 9.09 -15.92
N TRP A 112 -0.29 8.74 -14.93
CA TRP A 112 -1.14 7.54 -14.94
C TRP A 112 -2.56 7.74 -15.44
N TYR A 113 -3.10 8.96 -15.39
CA TYR A 113 -4.50 9.25 -15.69
C TYR A 113 -4.68 10.29 -16.78
N TYR A 114 -5.76 10.16 -17.56
CA TYR A 114 -6.19 11.19 -18.51
C TYR A 114 -6.85 12.37 -17.78
N PRO A 115 -6.84 13.59 -18.37
CA PRO A 115 -7.45 14.77 -17.77
C PRO A 115 -8.96 14.67 -17.47
N TRP A 116 -9.70 13.83 -18.21
CA TRP A 116 -11.12 13.59 -17.96
C TRP A 116 -11.38 12.58 -16.82
N SER A 117 -10.32 11.99 -16.27
CA SER A 117 -10.46 11.02 -15.18
C SER A 117 -10.94 11.69 -13.89
N PHE A 118 -11.58 10.89 -13.04
CA PHE A 118 -12.07 11.37 -11.76
C PHE A 118 -10.93 11.82 -10.83
N ILE A 119 -9.83 11.06 -10.77
CA ILE A 119 -8.65 11.36 -9.94
C ILE A 119 -7.95 12.65 -10.37
N TYR A 120 -8.05 13.04 -11.65
CA TYR A 120 -7.54 14.31 -12.16
C TYR A 120 -8.40 15.51 -11.71
N SER A 121 -9.70 15.29 -11.51
CA SER A 121 -10.61 16.32 -11.01
C SER A 121 -10.49 16.47 -9.48
N PRO A 122 -10.86 17.61 -8.89
CA PRO A 122 -10.93 17.76 -7.43
C PRO A 122 -12.05 16.92 -6.79
N GLY A 123 -12.82 16.14 -7.56
CA GLY A 123 -13.91 15.29 -7.06
C GLY A 123 -13.47 14.26 -6.01
N TRP A 124 -12.21 13.83 -6.02
CA TRP A 124 -11.68 12.90 -5.00
C TRP A 124 -11.71 13.48 -3.59
N VAL A 125 -11.79 14.81 -3.43
CA VAL A 125 -11.95 15.46 -2.11
C VAL A 125 -13.27 15.06 -1.46
N GLN A 126 -14.34 14.87 -2.23
CA GLN A 126 -15.61 14.40 -1.70
C GLN A 126 -15.50 12.95 -1.21
N ILE A 127 -14.87 12.07 -1.99
CA ILE A 127 -14.62 10.67 -1.57
C ILE A 127 -13.78 10.65 -0.30
N LYS A 128 -12.76 11.51 -0.19
CA LYS A 128 -11.96 11.65 1.03
C LYS A 128 -12.84 11.98 2.25
N CYS A 129 -13.77 12.93 2.11
CA CYS A 129 -14.69 13.29 3.20
C CYS A 129 -15.58 12.12 3.63
N GLU A 130 -16.10 11.34 2.69
CA GLU A 130 -16.91 10.14 3.00
C GLU A 130 -16.07 9.07 3.70
N LEU A 131 -14.84 8.81 3.20
CA LEU A 131 -13.92 7.86 3.82
C LEU A 131 -13.48 8.28 5.23
N ARG A 132 -13.45 9.59 5.53
CA ARG A 132 -13.11 10.10 6.87
C ARG A 132 -14.11 9.61 7.92
N ILE A 133 -15.37 9.38 7.56
CA ILE A 133 -16.37 8.86 8.51
C ILE A 133 -15.96 7.45 9.00
N LEU A 134 -15.33 6.66 8.13
CA LEU A 134 -14.83 5.33 8.50
C LEU A 134 -13.73 5.39 9.56
N SER A 135 -13.02 6.51 9.72
CA SER A 135 -12.00 6.67 10.76
C SER A 135 -12.58 6.68 12.18
N GLN A 136 -13.91 6.72 12.33
CA GLN A 136 -14.57 6.65 13.64
C GLN A 136 -14.69 5.21 14.18
N PHE A 137 -14.41 4.21 13.34
CA PHE A 137 -14.51 2.81 13.70
C PHE A 137 -13.13 2.19 13.87
N ALA A 138 -12.96 1.37 14.90
CA ALA A 138 -11.76 0.56 15.11
C ALA A 138 -11.93 -0.78 14.37
N PHE A 139 -11.37 -0.87 13.16
CA PHE A 139 -11.38 -2.09 12.38
C PHE A 139 -10.27 -3.04 12.84
N ASN A 140 -10.51 -4.35 12.69
CA ASN A 140 -9.49 -5.39 12.90
C ASN A 140 -9.60 -6.44 11.79
N LEU A 141 -9.33 -6.00 10.56
CA LEU A 141 -9.39 -6.80 9.35
C LEU A 141 -8.05 -7.53 9.14
N ASN A 142 -8.10 -8.80 8.73
CA ASN A 142 -6.89 -9.55 8.39
C ASN A 142 -6.43 -9.21 6.96
N PRO A 143 -5.29 -8.53 6.76
CA PRO A 143 -4.78 -8.18 5.42
C PRO A 143 -4.28 -9.40 4.64
N ASP A 144 -4.00 -10.52 5.32
CA ASP A 144 -3.52 -11.75 4.70
C ASP A 144 -4.66 -12.73 4.40
N TRP A 145 -5.93 -12.33 4.56
CA TRP A 145 -7.09 -13.22 4.45
C TRP A 145 -7.19 -13.96 3.11
N GLU A 146 -6.75 -13.31 2.04
CA GLU A 146 -6.79 -13.84 0.68
C GLU A 146 -5.47 -14.50 0.24
N LEU A 147 -4.48 -14.55 1.13
CA LEU A 147 -3.23 -15.25 0.85
C LEU A 147 -3.44 -16.77 0.96
N PRO A 148 -2.76 -17.55 0.11
CA PRO A 148 -2.76 -19.01 0.25
C PRO A 148 -2.22 -19.41 1.63
N PRO A 149 -2.71 -20.52 2.22
CA PRO A 149 -2.22 -21.00 3.50
C PRO A 149 -0.70 -21.18 3.45
N LYS A 150 0.01 -20.63 4.44
CA LYS A 150 1.44 -20.85 4.58
C LYS A 150 1.67 -22.36 4.66
N LYS A 151 2.43 -22.93 3.73
CA LYS A 151 2.85 -24.32 3.83
C LYS A 151 3.74 -24.43 5.06
N THR A 152 3.17 -24.85 6.18
CA THR A 152 3.94 -25.21 7.37
C THR A 152 4.71 -26.46 6.99
N THR A 153 5.96 -26.31 6.56
CA THR A 153 6.93 -27.41 6.63
C THR A 153 7.20 -27.64 8.12
N PHE A 154 6.29 -28.38 8.77
CA PHE A 154 6.67 -29.07 9.98
C PHE A 154 7.87 -29.94 9.60
N PRO A 155 9.04 -29.80 10.24
CA PRO A 155 10.05 -30.82 10.11
C PRO A 155 9.39 -32.10 10.63
N THR A 156 9.21 -33.08 9.74
CA THR A 156 8.80 -34.41 10.12
C THR A 156 9.89 -34.93 11.06
N ILE A 157 9.72 -34.71 12.36
CA ILE A 157 10.39 -35.50 13.38
C ILE A 157 9.81 -36.89 13.17
N LYS A 158 10.49 -37.69 12.35
CA LYS A 158 10.38 -39.14 12.40
C LYS A 158 10.77 -39.48 13.84
N ARG A 159 9.77 -39.58 14.72
CA ARG A 159 9.89 -40.34 15.95
C ARG A 159 10.25 -41.75 15.50
N TRP A 160 11.51 -42.10 15.66
CA TRP A 160 11.92 -43.48 15.75
C TRP A 160 11.21 -44.04 16.97
N CYS A 161 10.10 -44.75 16.73
CA CYS A 161 9.51 -45.64 17.71
C CYS A 161 9.71 -47.05 17.20
N THR A 162 10.40 -47.83 18.05
CA THR A 162 10.72 -49.26 18.05
C THR A 162 11.59 -49.79 16.93
#